data_AF-A0AAD5L4B5-F1
#
_entry.id   AF-A0AAD5L4B5-F1
#
_cell.length_a   1.000
_cell.length_b   1.000
_cell.length_c   1.000
_cell.angle_alpha   90.00
_cell.angle_beta   90.00
_cell.angle_gamma   90.00
#
_symmetry.space_group_name_H-M   'P 1'
#
loop_
_entity.id
_entity.type
_entity.pdbx_description
1 polymer ?
#
loop_
_entity_poly.entity_id
_entity_poly.type
_entity_poly.pdbx_seq_one_letter_code
_entity_poly.pdbx_strand_id
1 'polypeptide(L)'
;MDKDTVEEIGNEPLKNGLRRIRNADTAKAVLKVAGELYQHDVKFGVTLFVNADVSNALKNTLYINPGDVALPDSKIYKNATRYGELEPELRQYVTTVLKLAMKKRFATR
;
A
#
# COMPACT_ATOMS: atom_id res chain seq x y z
N MET A 1 1.06 12.92 21.63
CA MET A 1 0.51 12.73 20.27
C MET A 1 -0.62 13.72 20.10
N ASP A 2 -0.51 14.63 19.15
CA ASP A 2 -1.50 15.67 18.88
C ASP A 2 -2.63 15.09 18.02
N LYS A 3 -3.76 14.78 18.65
CA LYS A 3 -4.92 14.19 17.98
C LYS A 3 -5.78 15.23 17.27
N ASP A 4 -5.90 16.41 17.87
CA ASP A 4 -6.75 17.48 17.37
C ASP A 4 -6.27 17.96 15.99
N THR A 5 -4.96 18.13 15.84
CA THR A 5 -4.36 18.47 14.53
C THR A 5 -4.56 17.36 13.50
N VAL A 6 -4.46 16.08 13.89
CA VAL A 6 -4.68 14.94 12.97
C VAL A 6 -6.14 14.88 12.50
N GLU A 7 -7.08 15.10 13.41
CA GLU A 7 -8.51 15.14 13.10
C GLU A 7 -8.87 16.36 12.23
N GLU A 8 -8.26 17.52 12.50
CA GLU A 8 -8.47 18.74 11.72
C GLU A 8 -7.97 18.60 10.27
N ILE A 9 -6.78 18.02 10.08
CA ILE A 9 -6.17 17.75 8.76
C ILE A 9 -6.97 16.67 8.00
N GLY A 10 -7.44 15.64 8.70
CA GLY A 10 -8.23 14.56 8.13
C GLY A 10 -7.51 13.82 6.99
N ASN A 11 -8.19 13.63 5.86
CA ASN A 11 -7.67 12.86 4.72
C ASN A 11 -6.85 13.68 3.71
N GLU A 12 -6.62 14.97 3.95
CA GLU A 12 -5.91 15.86 3.01
C GLU A 12 -4.53 15.31 2.57
N PRO A 13 -3.69 14.76 3.46
CA PRO A 13 -2.37 14.24 3.09
C PRO A 13 -2.42 13.09 2.07
N LEU A 14 -3.53 12.33 2.04
CA LEU A 14 -3.68 11.17 1.17
C LEU A 14 -4.07 11.56 -0.27
N LYS A 15 -4.65 12.74 -0.49
CA LYS A 15 -5.29 13.10 -1.77
C LYS A 15 -4.33 13.14 -2.95
N ASN A 16 -3.11 13.65 -2.75
CA ASN A 16 -2.13 13.73 -3.83
C ASN A 16 -1.67 12.33 -4.28
N GLY A 17 -1.32 11.47 -3.31
CA GLY A 17 -0.94 10.08 -3.59
C GLY A 17 -2.05 9.32 -4.32
N LEU A 18 -3.28 9.39 -3.84
CA LEU A 18 -4.44 8.73 -4.47
C LEU A 18 -4.70 9.25 -5.89
N ARG A 19 -4.56 10.55 -6.12
CA ARG A 19 -4.70 11.13 -7.47
C ARG A 19 -3.63 10.60 -8.43
N ARG A 20 -2.38 10.49 -7.98
CA ARG A 20 -1.27 9.94 -8.78
C ARG A 20 -1.50 8.48 -9.15
N ILE A 21 -1.92 7.66 -8.18
CA ILE A 21 -2.26 6.25 -8.40
C ILE A 21 -3.41 6.15 -9.41
N ARG A 22 -4.49 6.89 -9.22
CA ARG A 22 -5.67 6.84 -10.09
C ARG A 22 -5.37 7.27 -11.54
N ASN A 23 -4.47 8.23 -11.72
CA ASN A 23 -4.13 8.77 -13.04
C ASN A 23 -3.03 7.95 -13.76
N ALA A 24 -2.49 6.91 -13.14
CA ALA A 24 -1.52 6.02 -13.78
C ALA A 24 -2.25 4.98 -14.66
N ASP A 25 -2.46 5.33 -15.93
CA ASP A 25 -3.26 4.57 -16.91
C ASP A 25 -2.44 3.60 -17.78
N THR A 26 -1.12 3.60 -17.63
CA THR A 26 -0.21 2.68 -18.32
C THR A 26 0.64 1.88 -17.34
N ALA A 27 1.07 0.68 -17.73
CA ALA A 27 1.95 -0.14 -16.89
C ALA A 27 3.23 0.60 -16.46
N LYS A 28 3.81 1.41 -17.36
CA LYS A 28 4.98 2.25 -17.05
C LYS A 28 4.65 3.33 -16.01
N ALA A 29 3.49 3.98 -16.12
CA ALA A 29 3.05 4.97 -15.14
C ALA A 29 2.79 4.32 -13.77
N VAL A 30 2.21 3.12 -13.73
CA VAL A 30 1.98 2.36 -12.49
C VAL A 30 3.31 2.03 -11.82
N LEU A 31 4.30 1.53 -12.57
CA LEU A 31 5.63 1.23 -12.02
C LEU A 31 6.34 2.49 -11.50
N LYS A 32 6.18 3.62 -12.19
CA LYS A 32 6.72 4.91 -11.71
C LYS A 32 6.10 5.31 -10.37
N VAL A 33 4.77 5.26 -10.26
CA VAL A 33 4.07 5.57 -9.01
C VAL A 33 4.46 4.59 -7.90
N ALA A 34 4.58 3.30 -8.20
CA ALA A 34 5.04 2.29 -7.23
C ALA A 34 6.46 2.58 -6.72
N GLY A 35 7.39 2.99 -7.59
CA GLY A 35 8.74 3.40 -7.20
C GLY A 35 8.76 4.66 -6.33
N GLU A 36 7.87 5.61 -6.59
CA GLU A 36 7.72 6.82 -5.78
C GLU A 36 7.12 6.51 -4.39
N LEU A 37 6.15 5.59 -4.33
CA LEU A 37 5.57 5.10 -3.07
C LEU A 37 6.59 4.34 -2.21
N TYR A 38 7.53 3.65 -2.86
CA TYR A 38 8.62 2.94 -2.22
C TYR A 38 9.49 3.81 -1.32
N GLN A 39 9.64 5.11 -1.67
CA GLN A 39 10.38 6.08 -0.86
C GLN A 39 9.70 6.37 0.49
N HIS A 40 8.42 6.01 0.60
CA HIS A 40 7.60 6.16 1.81
C HIS A 40 7.27 4.80 2.45
N ASP A 41 8.08 3.77 2.16
CA ASP A 41 7.92 2.39 2.64
C ASP A 41 6.57 1.73 2.24
N VAL A 42 5.91 2.27 1.21
CA VAL A 42 4.72 1.65 0.62
C VAL A 42 5.16 0.75 -0.53
N LYS A 43 5.33 -0.53 -0.20
CA LYS A 43 5.81 -1.56 -1.14
C LYS A 43 4.64 -2.12 -1.96
N PHE A 44 4.84 -2.32 -3.26
CA PHE A 44 3.83 -2.88 -4.16
C PHE A 44 4.45 -3.94 -5.09
N GLY A 45 3.87 -5.15 -5.06
CA GLY A 45 4.23 -6.27 -5.94
C GLY A 45 5.56 -6.96 -5.58
N VAL A 46 6.62 -6.20 -5.35
CA VAL A 46 7.94 -6.70 -4.94
C VAL A 46 8.49 -5.94 -3.74
N THR A 47 9.27 -6.65 -2.93
CA THR A 47 10.10 -6.10 -1.86
C THR A 47 11.55 -5.93 -2.33
N LEU A 48 12.06 -4.70 -2.33
CA LEU A 48 13.42 -4.34 -2.72
C LEU A 48 14.22 -3.96 -1.48
N PHE A 49 15.38 -4.56 -1.30
CA PHE A 49 16.30 -4.19 -0.22
C PHE A 49 17.75 -4.44 -0.63
N VAL A 50 18.66 -3.68 -0.05
CA VAL A 50 20.10 -3.84 -0.25
C VAL A 50 20.67 -4.53 0.98
N ASN A 51 21.39 -5.63 0.78
CA ASN A 51 22.05 -6.36 1.85
C ASN A 51 23.35 -7.01 1.33
N ALA A 52 24.16 -7.58 2.22
CA ALA A 52 25.35 -8.33 1.87
C ALA A 52 25.01 -9.51 0.94
N ASP A 53 25.82 -9.69 -0.11
CA ASP A 53 25.69 -10.80 -1.05
C ASP A 53 25.97 -12.12 -0.33
N VAL A 54 25.04 -13.07 -0.48
CA VAL A 54 25.13 -14.43 0.10
C VAL A 54 26.40 -15.16 -0.36
N SER A 55 26.90 -14.86 -1.55
CA SER A 55 28.13 -15.46 -2.09
C SER A 55 29.38 -14.68 -1.69
N ASN A 56 29.25 -13.40 -1.28
CA ASN A 56 30.37 -12.55 -0.89
C ASN A 56 29.92 -11.43 0.06
N ALA A 57 30.12 -11.64 1.36
CA ALA A 57 29.68 -10.70 2.39
C ALA A 57 30.39 -9.32 2.36
N LEU A 58 31.45 -9.14 1.57
CA LEU A 58 32.11 -7.83 1.39
C LEU A 58 31.43 -6.95 0.34
N LYS A 59 30.44 -7.47 -0.37
CA LYS A 59 29.68 -6.74 -1.38
C LYS A 59 28.22 -6.66 -0.99
N ASN A 60 27.60 -5.52 -1.23
CA ASN A 60 26.15 -5.40 -1.18
C ASN A 60 25.56 -5.74 -2.55
N THR A 61 24.40 -6.39 -2.55
CA THR A 61 23.60 -6.65 -3.74
C THR A 61 22.15 -6.23 -3.51
N LEU A 62 21.44 -5.97 -4.61
CA LEU A 62 20.02 -5.67 -4.59
C LEU A 62 19.24 -6.98 -4.60
N TYR A 63 18.44 -7.18 -3.56
CA TYR A 63 17.51 -8.30 -3.47
C TYR A 63 16.12 -7.88 -3.92
N ILE A 64 15.47 -8.78 -4.66
CA ILE A 64 14.09 -8.64 -5.14
C ILE A 64 13.31 -9.83 -4.60
N ASN A 65 12.41 -9.57 -3.66
CA ASN A 65 11.50 -10.56 -3.11
C ASN A 65 10.07 -10.32 -3.59
N PRO A 66 9.18 -11.33 -3.55
CA PRO A 66 7.75 -11.10 -3.64
C PRO A 66 7.30 -10.07 -2.59
N GLY A 67 6.38 -9.18 -2.96
CA GLY A 67 5.77 -8.23 -2.04
C GLY A 67 4.81 -8.91 -1.06
N ASP A 68 4.51 -8.22 0.03
CA ASP A 68 3.56 -8.70 1.02
C ASP A 68 2.13 -8.71 0.45
N VAL A 69 1.31 -9.60 1.00
CA VAL A 69 -0.13 -9.69 0.71
C VAL A 69 -0.92 -9.09 1.88
N ALA A 70 -2.15 -8.65 1.63
CA ALA A 70 -2.93 -7.89 2.62
C ALA A 70 -3.30 -8.71 3.87
N LEU A 71 -3.51 -10.02 3.72
CA LEU A 71 -3.71 -10.93 4.84
C LEU A 71 -2.36 -11.47 5.34
N PRO A 72 -2.21 -11.70 6.65
CA PRO A 72 -0.92 -12.00 7.27
C PRO A 72 -0.23 -13.28 6.79
N ASP A 73 -0.96 -14.21 6.15
CA ASP A 73 -0.41 -15.44 5.59
C ASP A 73 -0.90 -15.66 4.17
N SER A 74 0.04 -15.74 3.22
CA SER A 74 -0.22 -16.10 1.82
C SER A 74 -0.98 -17.42 1.64
N LYS A 75 -0.88 -18.36 2.60
CA LYS A 75 -1.60 -19.63 2.59
C LYS A 75 -3.11 -19.45 2.75
N ILE A 76 -3.56 -18.36 3.37
CA ILE A 76 -4.99 -18.05 3.51
C ILE A 76 -5.64 -17.97 2.12
N TYR A 77 -5.00 -17.29 1.17
CA TYR A 77 -5.49 -17.16 -0.20
C TYR A 77 -5.54 -18.49 -0.98
N LYS A 78 -4.82 -19.52 -0.52
CA LYS A 78 -4.82 -20.87 -1.11
C LYS A 78 -5.88 -21.79 -0.50
N ASN A 79 -6.48 -21.40 0.63
CA ASN A 79 -7.52 -22.15 1.32
C ASN A 79 -8.87 -21.44 1.12
N ALA A 80 -9.71 -21.97 0.23
CA ALA A 80 -10.99 -21.35 -0.14
C ALA A 80 -11.93 -21.14 1.06
N THR A 81 -11.99 -22.10 1.99
CA THR A 81 -12.82 -21.98 3.20
C THR A 81 -12.32 -20.84 4.09
N ARG A 82 -11.02 -20.82 4.40
CA ARG A 82 -10.44 -19.80 5.28
C ARG A 82 -10.46 -18.41 4.66
N TYR A 83 -10.23 -18.31 3.34
CA TYR A 83 -10.37 -17.06 2.63
C TYR A 83 -11.83 -16.59 2.60
N GLY A 84 -12.79 -17.50 2.37
CA GLY A 84 -14.21 -17.18 2.35
C GLY A 84 -14.75 -16.58 3.66
N GLU A 85 -14.16 -16.95 4.80
CA GLU A 85 -14.48 -16.35 6.10
C GLU A 85 -14.01 -14.89 6.22
N LEU A 86 -12.87 -14.54 5.60
CA LEU A 86 -12.20 -13.24 5.79
C LEU A 86 -12.42 -12.26 4.63
N GLU A 87 -12.73 -12.78 3.43
CA GLU A 87 -12.91 -11.99 2.21
C GLU A 87 -13.98 -10.89 2.36
N PRO A 88 -15.14 -11.14 2.99
CA PRO A 88 -16.16 -10.10 3.15
C PRO A 88 -15.67 -8.93 4.01
N GLU A 89 -14.97 -9.22 5.11
CA GLU A 89 -14.42 -8.20 6.01
C GLU A 89 -13.29 -7.42 5.34
N LEU A 90 -12.37 -8.10 4.65
CA LEU A 90 -11.31 -7.45 3.89
C LEU A 90 -11.89 -6.53 2.81
N ARG A 91 -12.90 -7.00 2.08
CA ARG A 91 -13.60 -6.21 1.05
C ARG A 91 -14.31 -5.01 1.67
N GLN A 92 -14.99 -5.19 2.80
CA GLN A 92 -15.67 -4.11 3.52
C GLN A 92 -14.67 -3.05 4.00
N TYR A 93 -13.55 -3.48 4.59
CA TYR A 93 -12.48 -2.59 5.04
C TYR A 93 -11.92 -1.76 3.88
N VAL A 94 -11.46 -2.42 2.80
CA VAL A 94 -10.89 -1.74 1.63
C VAL A 94 -11.89 -0.75 1.03
N THR A 95 -13.15 -1.17 0.86
CA THR A 95 -14.21 -0.31 0.32
C THR A 95 -14.47 0.91 1.21
N THR A 96 -14.47 0.72 2.53
CA THR A 96 -14.72 1.81 3.50
C THR A 96 -13.58 2.81 3.51
N VAL A 97 -12.33 2.34 3.56
CA VAL A 97 -11.14 3.21 3.49
C VAL A 97 -11.12 4.02 2.19
N LEU A 98 -11.37 3.38 1.04
CA LEU A 98 -11.41 4.07 -0.24
C LEU A 98 -12.53 5.12 -0.30
N LYS A 99 -13.74 4.82 0.20
CA LYS A 99 -14.83 5.79 0.27
C LYS A 99 -14.48 6.98 1.15
N LEU A 100 -13.90 6.75 2.33
CA LEU A 100 -13.50 7.82 3.25
C LEU A 100 -12.37 8.66 2.67
N ALA A 101 -11.39 8.04 2.02
CA ALA A 101 -10.26 8.74 1.41
C ALA A 101 -10.65 9.56 0.17
N MET A 102 -11.69 9.14 -0.55
CA MET A 102 -12.22 9.86 -1.72
C MET A 102 -13.34 10.86 -1.40
N LYS A 103 -13.86 10.88 -0.17
CA LYS A 103 -14.89 11.83 0.24
C LYS A 103 -14.30 13.24 0.23
N LYS A 104 -14.86 14.14 -0.60
CA LYS A 104 -14.59 15.58 -0.49
C LYS A 104 -15.14 16.05 0.86
N ARG A 105 -14.33 16.80 1.63
CA ARG A 105 -14.79 17.47 2.84
C ARG A 105 -15.95 18.40 2.43
N PHE A 106 -17.14 18.22 3.01
CA PHE A 106 -18.13 19.29 2.98
C PHE A 106 -17.55 20.39 3.87
N ALA A 107 -17.36 21.58 3.30
CA ALA A 107 -17.03 22.75 4.09
C ALA A 107 -18.16 22.95 5.11
N THR A 108 -17.87 22.72 6.38
CA THR A 108 -18.70 23.22 7.46
C THR A 108 -18.59 24.74 7.40
N ARG A 109 -19.75 25.38 7.21
CA ARG A 109 -19.92 26.85 7.20
C ARG A 109 -19.48 27.46 8.52
#